data_AF-J9EGT3-F1
#
_entry.id   AF-J9EGT3-F1
#
_cell.length_a   1.000
_cell.length_b   1.000
_cell.length_c   1.000
_cell.angle_alpha   90.00
_cell.angle_beta   90.00
_cell.angle_gamma   90.00
#
_symmetry.space_group_name_H-M   'P 1'
#
loop_
_entity.id
_entity.type
_entity.pdbx_description
1 polymer ?
#
loop_
_entity_poly.entity_id
_entity_poly.type
_entity_poly.pdbx_seq_one_letter_code
_entity_poly.pdbx_strand_id
1 'polypeptide(L)'
;MTESDLLTKDDPSRVFTKKETSKYERELGLLCSFQSCYLQCEELIVKGSCERKEADSALALISQYVTWHASDIYDWHILSDSLDHFPSSCQRLVLTLSNTDPVVRIISGFS
;
A
#
# COMPACT_ATOMS: atom_id res chain seq x y z
N MET A 1 10.25 3.04 43.04
CA MET A 1 9.28 3.21 41.94
C MET A 1 9.90 4.24 41.01
N THR A 2 10.50 3.78 39.92
CA THR A 2 11.33 4.59 39.02
C THR A 2 10.55 5.00 37.78
N GLU A 3 10.92 6.14 37.21
CA GLU A 3 10.33 6.82 36.04
C GLU A 3 10.07 5.91 34.81
N SER A 4 10.75 4.78 34.73
CA SER A 4 10.59 3.77 33.67
C SER A 4 9.25 3.03 33.68
N ASP A 5 8.51 3.03 34.79
CA ASP A 5 7.19 2.35 34.89
C ASP A 5 6.02 3.21 34.35
N LEU A 6 6.26 4.49 33.99
CA LEU A 6 5.25 5.38 33.40
C LEU A 6 5.18 5.33 31.87
N LEU A 7 6.14 4.69 31.19
CA LEU A 7 6.23 4.65 29.72
C LEU A 7 5.44 3.51 29.06
N THR A 8 4.73 2.69 29.85
CA THR A 8 3.96 1.53 29.37
C THR A 8 2.45 1.71 29.43
N LYS A 9 1.94 2.91 29.73
CA LYS A 9 0.50 3.15 29.59
C LYS A 9 0.20 3.44 28.13
N ASP A 10 -0.33 2.44 27.44
CA ASP A 10 -0.94 2.61 26.12
C ASP A 10 -1.93 3.77 26.19
N ASP A 11 -1.73 4.73 25.28
CA ASP A 11 -2.63 5.85 25.07
C ASP A 11 -3.99 5.29 24.62
N PRO A 12 -5.10 5.56 25.33
CA PRO A 12 -6.42 5.05 24.94
C PRO A 12 -6.90 5.53 23.57
N SER A 13 -6.25 6.53 22.96
CA SER A 13 -6.48 6.93 21.57
C SER A 13 -5.75 6.06 20.54
N ARG A 14 -4.76 5.25 20.97
CA ARG A 14 -4.06 4.31 20.10
C ARG A 14 -4.87 3.03 19.92
N VAL A 15 -5.27 2.81 18.67
CA VAL A 15 -5.99 1.59 18.24
C VAL A 15 -5.09 0.34 18.32
N PHE A 16 -3.77 0.52 18.29
CA PHE A 16 -2.80 -0.58 18.34
C PHE A 16 -1.71 -0.35 19.38
N THR A 17 -1.31 -1.43 20.06
CA THR A 17 -0.06 -1.49 20.80
C THR A 17 1.13 -1.47 19.82
N LYS A 18 2.31 -1.08 20.29
CA LYS A 18 3.53 -1.07 19.44
C LYS A 18 3.80 -2.42 18.76
N LYS A 19 3.57 -3.54 19.46
CA LYS A 19 3.76 -4.89 18.93
C LYS A 19 2.77 -5.22 17.82
N GLU A 20 1.52 -4.78 17.96
CA GLU A 20 0.49 -4.94 16.94
C GLU A 20 0.81 -4.08 15.72
N THR A 21 1.25 -2.83 15.90
CA THR A 21 1.73 -1.98 14.80
C THR A 21 2.88 -2.64 14.05
N SER A 22 3.94 -3.09 14.73
CA SER A 22 5.07 -3.75 14.05
C SER A 22 4.68 -5.03 13.33
N LYS A 23 3.68 -5.77 13.84
CA LYS A 23 3.14 -6.94 13.14
C LYS A 23 2.36 -6.49 11.91
N TYR A 24 1.50 -5.49 12.05
CA TYR A 24 0.71 -4.91 10.97
C TYR A 24 1.61 -4.44 9.81
N GLU A 25 2.65 -3.66 10.10
CA GLU A 25 3.60 -3.19 9.07
C GLU A 25 4.28 -4.33 8.31
N ARG A 26 4.62 -5.41 9.01
CA ARG A 26 5.21 -6.60 8.38
C ARG A 26 4.25 -7.27 7.42
N GLU A 27 2.99 -7.43 7.82
CA GLU A 27 1.95 -8.04 6.98
C GLU A 27 1.63 -7.14 5.77
N LEU A 28 1.60 -5.81 5.96
CA LEU A 28 1.47 -4.86 4.84
C LEU A 28 2.62 -5.00 3.83
N GLY A 29 3.85 -5.08 4.33
CA GLY A 29 5.03 -5.28 3.49
C GLY A 29 4.96 -6.59 2.68
N LEU A 30 4.48 -7.67 3.29
CA LEU A 30 4.26 -8.95 2.63
C LEU A 30 3.17 -8.84 1.55
N LEU A 31 2.04 -8.20 1.86
CA LEU A 31 0.92 -8.01 0.94
C LEU A 31 1.33 -7.20 -0.29
N CYS A 32 2.02 -6.06 -0.13
CA CYS A 32 2.51 -5.26 -1.25
C CYS A 32 3.54 -6.02 -2.10
N SER A 33 4.36 -6.88 -1.47
CA SER A 33 5.30 -7.74 -2.21
C SER A 33 4.56 -8.77 -3.06
N PHE A 34 3.53 -9.42 -2.49
CA PHE A 34 2.66 -10.34 -3.22
C PHE A 34 1.95 -9.61 -4.37
N GLN A 35 1.36 -8.46 -4.13
CA GLN A 35 0.66 -7.66 -5.14
C GLN A 35 1.58 -7.25 -6.29
N SER A 36 2.81 -6.83 -5.99
CA SER A 36 3.81 -6.52 -7.02
C SER A 36 4.16 -7.73 -7.88
N CYS A 37 4.28 -8.91 -7.28
CA CYS A 37 4.53 -10.16 -8.00
C CYS A 37 3.31 -10.58 -8.83
N TYR A 38 2.12 -10.47 -8.24
CA TYR A 38 0.85 -10.82 -8.87
C TYR A 38 0.64 -10.03 -10.16
N LEU A 39 0.93 -8.71 -10.15
CA LEU A 39 0.83 -7.82 -11.32
C LEU A 39 1.76 -8.16 -12.49
N GLN A 40 2.70 -9.08 -12.31
CA GLN A 40 3.57 -9.57 -13.38
C GLN A 40 3.15 -10.95 -13.89
N CYS A 41 2.23 -11.62 -13.19
CA CYS A 41 1.95 -13.04 -13.36
C CYS A 41 0.50 -13.30 -13.81
N GLU A 42 -0.41 -12.42 -13.43
CA GLU A 42 -1.85 -12.51 -13.69
C GLU A 42 -2.19 -12.34 -15.17
N GLU A 43 -1.43 -11.55 -15.92
CA GLU A 43 -1.74 -11.22 -17.33
C GLU A 43 -1.95 -12.48 -18.19
N LEU A 44 -1.02 -13.44 -18.11
CA LEU A 44 -1.07 -14.68 -18.88
C LEU A 44 -2.29 -15.54 -18.50
N ILE A 45 -2.61 -15.58 -17.20
CA ILE A 45 -3.70 -16.40 -16.68
C ILE A 45 -5.04 -15.80 -17.11
N VAL A 46 -5.22 -14.49 -16.93
CA VAL A 46 -6.47 -13.79 -17.25
C VAL A 46 -6.73 -13.80 -18.75
N LYS A 47 -5.72 -13.51 -19.58
CA LYS A 47 -5.87 -13.57 -21.05
C LYS A 47 -6.07 -14.99 -21.57
N GLY A 48 -5.59 -16.01 -20.85
CA GLY A 48 -5.81 -17.42 -21.19
C GLY A 48 -7.18 -17.96 -20.77
N SER A 49 -7.83 -17.33 -19.79
CA SER A 49 -9.07 -17.84 -19.16
C SER A 49 -10.33 -17.11 -19.60
N CYS A 50 -10.22 -15.84 -20.02
CA CYS A 50 -11.35 -14.98 -20.33
C CYS A 50 -11.37 -14.58 -21.82
N GLU A 51 -12.57 -14.27 -22.33
CA GLU A 51 -12.71 -13.56 -23.60
C GLU A 51 -12.01 -12.19 -23.52
N ARG A 52 -11.57 -11.66 -24.68
CA ARG A 52 -10.66 -10.51 -24.73
C ARG A 52 -11.18 -9.30 -23.94
N LYS A 53 -12.46 -8.96 -24.07
CA LYS A 53 -13.03 -7.76 -23.42
C LYS A 53 -13.09 -7.92 -21.90
N GLU A 54 -13.45 -9.10 -21.44
CA GLU A 54 -13.53 -9.48 -20.04
C GLU A 54 -12.13 -9.54 -19.44
N ALA A 55 -11.16 -10.08 -20.18
CA ALA A 55 -9.74 -10.11 -19.79
C ALA A 55 -9.19 -8.69 -19.61
N ASP A 56 -9.40 -7.80 -20.59
CA ASP A 56 -8.94 -6.42 -20.54
C ASP A 56 -9.58 -5.67 -19.36
N SER A 57 -10.88 -5.88 -19.13
CA SER A 57 -11.60 -5.28 -17.99
C SER A 57 -11.07 -5.80 -16.65
N ALA A 58 -10.84 -7.10 -16.53
CA ALA A 58 -10.33 -7.72 -15.31
C ALA A 58 -8.92 -7.24 -14.98
N LEU A 59 -8.03 -7.16 -15.97
CA LEU A 59 -6.66 -6.65 -15.79
C LEU A 59 -6.66 -5.18 -15.37
N ALA A 60 -7.51 -4.36 -15.98
CA ALA A 60 -7.67 -2.96 -15.58
C ALA A 60 -8.14 -2.83 -14.12
N LEU A 61 -9.15 -3.62 -13.72
CA LEU A 61 -9.66 -3.62 -12.35
C LEU A 61 -8.62 -4.10 -11.33
N ILE A 62 -7.88 -5.16 -11.64
CA ILE A 62 -6.79 -5.67 -10.79
C ILE A 62 -5.73 -4.58 -10.58
N SER A 63 -5.27 -3.97 -11.67
CA SER A 63 -4.25 -2.94 -11.64
C SER A 63 -4.70 -1.74 -10.80
N GLN A 64 -5.93 -1.26 -11.01
CA GLN A 64 -6.52 -0.17 -10.21
C GLN A 64 -6.64 -0.55 -8.73
N TYR A 65 -7.12 -1.75 -8.41
CA TYR A 65 -7.29 -2.19 -7.02
C TYR A 65 -5.96 -2.23 -6.26
N VAL A 66 -4.93 -2.87 -6.84
CA VAL A 66 -3.60 -2.93 -6.23
C VAL A 66 -3.03 -1.54 -6.01
N THR A 67 -3.24 -0.67 -6.99
CA THR A 67 -2.77 0.70 -6.98
C THR A 67 -3.45 1.54 -5.89
N TRP A 68 -4.78 1.51 -5.80
CA TRP A 68 -5.53 2.21 -4.75
C TRP A 68 -5.16 1.70 -3.37
N HIS A 69 -5.05 0.37 -3.22
CA HIS A 69 -4.63 -0.22 -1.96
C HIS A 69 -3.25 0.30 -1.49
N ALA A 70 -2.28 0.43 -2.40
CA ALA A 70 -0.97 0.98 -2.06
C ALA A 70 -1.04 2.48 -1.70
N SER A 71 -1.91 3.25 -2.37
CA SER A 71 -2.16 4.66 -2.05
C SER A 71 -2.81 4.84 -0.68
N ASP A 72 -3.82 4.04 -0.35
CA ASP A 72 -4.50 4.10 0.95
C ASP A 72 -3.53 3.81 2.10
N ILE A 73 -2.61 2.87 1.91
CA ILE A 73 -1.55 2.58 2.90
C ILE A 73 -0.59 3.77 3.03
N TYR A 74 -0.20 4.39 1.91
CA TYR A 74 0.67 5.56 1.92
C TYR A 74 0.03 6.74 2.64
N ASP A 75 -1.24 7.03 2.33
CA ASP A 75 -2.01 8.10 2.97
C ASP A 75 -2.19 7.82 4.46
N TRP A 76 -2.44 6.57 4.85
CA TRP A 76 -2.49 6.19 6.27
C TRP A 76 -1.16 6.44 6.98
N HIS A 77 -0.01 6.16 6.34
CA HIS A 77 1.31 6.44 6.91
C HIS A 77 1.59 7.94 7.07
N ILE A 78 1.11 8.78 6.13
CA ILE A 78 1.16 10.24 6.26
C ILE A 78 0.29 10.69 7.44
N LEU A 79 -0.97 10.26 7.49
CA LEU A 79 -1.94 10.70 8.50
C LEU A 79 -1.59 10.23 9.92
N SER A 80 -0.81 9.15 10.04
CA SER A 80 -0.34 8.62 11.32
C SER A 80 1.07 9.08 11.72
N ASP A 81 1.66 10.00 10.95
CA ASP A 81 3.04 10.49 11.15
C ASP A 81 4.05 9.34 11.27
N SER A 82 3.87 8.31 10.44
CA SER A 82 4.64 7.06 10.49
C SER A 82 5.38 6.76 9.18
N LEU A 83 5.54 7.77 8.30
CA LEU A 83 6.07 7.62 6.95
C LEU A 83 7.43 6.90 6.88
N ASP A 84 8.27 7.02 7.91
CA ASP A 84 9.56 6.30 8.02
C ASP A 84 9.41 4.76 8.07
N HIS A 85 8.22 4.27 8.42
CA HIS A 85 7.90 2.84 8.46
C HIS A 85 7.21 2.35 7.18
N PHE A 86 6.93 3.24 6.22
CA PHE A 86 6.23 2.89 5.00
C PHE A 86 6.99 1.81 4.20
N PRO A 87 6.38 0.64 3.91
CA PRO A 87 7.11 -0.46 3.30
C PRO A 87 7.61 -0.12 1.90
N SER A 88 8.90 -0.39 1.64
CA SER A 88 9.52 -0.20 0.31
C SER A 88 8.86 -1.05 -0.79
N SER A 89 8.24 -2.18 -0.43
CA SER A 89 7.44 -2.98 -1.36
C SER A 89 6.19 -2.23 -1.82
N CYS A 90 5.55 -1.43 -0.94
CA CYS A 90 4.41 -0.59 -1.29
C CYS A 90 4.83 0.65 -2.09
N GLN A 91 6.01 1.23 -1.81
CA GLN A 91 6.54 2.39 -2.56
C GLN A 91 6.58 2.14 -4.08
N ARG A 92 6.98 0.93 -4.50
CA ARG A 92 7.05 0.56 -5.92
C ARG A 92 5.68 0.58 -6.59
N LEU A 93 4.63 0.19 -5.85
CA LEU A 93 3.26 0.18 -6.36
C LEU A 93 2.70 1.61 -6.48
N VAL A 94 2.97 2.47 -5.49
CA VAL A 94 2.53 3.87 -5.50
C VAL A 94 3.16 4.67 -6.65
N LEU A 95 4.45 4.47 -6.95
CA LEU A 95 5.14 5.18 -8.05
C LEU A 95 4.61 4.82 -9.45
N THR A 96 3.86 3.73 -9.57
CA THR A 96 3.17 3.37 -10.81
C THR A 96 2.06 4.39 -11.13
N LEU A 97 1.39 4.96 -10.12
CA LEU A 97 0.37 6.01 -10.28
C LEU A 97 0.89 7.27 -10.96
N SER A 98 2.07 7.73 -10.55
CA SER A 98 2.61 9.02 -11.01
C SER A 98 2.95 9.02 -12.50
N ASN A 99 3.14 7.85 -13.10
CA ASN A 99 3.48 7.71 -14.51
C ASN A 99 2.25 7.59 -15.43
N THR A 100 1.08 7.22 -14.91
CA THR A 100 -0.13 7.01 -15.71
C THR A 100 -1.26 8.00 -15.44
N ASP A 101 -1.30 8.65 -14.28
CA ASP A 101 -2.39 9.58 -13.94
C ASP A 101 -2.03 11.05 -14.32
N PRO A 102 -2.76 11.68 -15.27
CA PRO A 102 -2.51 13.05 -15.68
C PRO A 102 -2.74 14.08 -14.56
N VAL A 103 -3.56 13.80 -13.55
CA VAL A 103 -3.79 14.68 -12.39
C VAL A 103 -2.58 14.67 -11.46
N VAL A 104 -1.99 13.50 -11.23
CA VAL A 104 -0.80 13.35 -10.37
C VAL A 104 0.43 14.06 -10.98
N ARG A 105 0.56 14.07 -12.32
CA ARG A 105 1.59 14.83 -13.05
C ARG A 105 1.47 16.34 -12.89
N ILE A 106 0.24 16.86 -12.78
CA ILE A 106 0.00 18.30 -12.60
C ILE A 106 0.46 18.72 -11.20
N ILE A 107 0.11 17.95 -10.16
CA ILE A 107 0.45 18.27 -8.77
C ILE A 107 1.97 18.27 -8.55
N SER A 108 2.70 17.34 -9.18
CA SER A 108 4.16 17.24 -9.08
C SER A 108 4.93 18.24 -9.96
N GLY A 109 4.28 18.89 -10.92
CA GLY A 109 4.87 19.97 -11.74
C GLY A 109 4.82 21.36 -11.09
N PHE A 110 4.21 21.49 -9.91
CA PHE A 110 4.13 22.73 -9.14
C PHE A 110 5.12 22.80 -7.95
N SER A 111 6.02 21.82 -7.81
CA SER A 111 7.13 21.83 -6.84
C SER A 111 8.44 22.28 -7.49
#